data_AF-A0A5C0PZ06-F1
#
_entry.id   AF-A0A5C0PZ06-F1
#
_cell.length_a   1.000
_cell.length_b   1.000
_cell.length_c   1.000
_cell.angle_alpha   90.00
_cell.angle_beta   90.00
_cell.angle_gamma   90.00
#
_symmetry.space_group_name_H-M   'P 1'
#
loop_
_entity.id
_entity.type
_entity.pdbx_description
1 polymer ?
#
loop_
_entity_poly.entity_id
_entity_poly.type
_entity_poly.pdbx_seq_one_letter_code
_entity_poly.pdbx_strand_id
1 'polypeptide(L)'
;NIPTIFVSGGPMAAGRTSDGRKISLSSVFEGVGAYQAGKIGESDLQELEQFGCPTCGSCSGMFTANSMNCLSEALGLALPGNGTILATSPERREFVRKSAAQLMETIKKDIKPRDIVTEKAIDNAFALDMALGGSTNTVLHTLALANEAGVEYSLER
;
A
#
# COMPACT_ATOMS: atom_id res chain seq x y z
N ASN A 1 4.26 4.63 -22.34
CA ASN A 1 3.18 5.63 -22.13
C ASN A 1 1.94 5.20 -22.91
N ILE A 2 1.12 4.31 -22.34
CA ILE A 2 -0.15 3.82 -22.90
C ILE A 2 -1.23 3.94 -21.82
N PRO A 3 -2.52 4.13 -22.14
CA PRO A 3 -3.59 4.18 -21.13
C PRO A 3 -3.50 2.99 -20.17
N THR A 4 -3.41 3.29 -18.87
CA THR A 4 -3.12 2.30 -17.82
C THR A 4 -3.85 2.70 -16.53
N ILE A 5 -4.34 1.72 -15.79
CA ILE A 5 -4.85 1.90 -14.43
C ILE A 5 -4.18 0.89 -13.50
N PHE A 6 -3.80 1.33 -12.31
CA PHE A 6 -3.19 0.47 -11.30
C PHE A 6 -4.23 -0.12 -10.36
N VAL A 7 -4.13 -1.42 -10.11
CA VAL A 7 -4.97 -2.17 -9.17
C VAL A 7 -4.06 -3.04 -8.32
N SER A 8 -4.00 -2.74 -7.02
CA SER A 8 -3.28 -3.58 -6.06
C SER A 8 -4.14 -4.76 -5.60
N GLY A 9 -3.48 -5.77 -5.00
CA GLY A 9 -4.17 -6.88 -4.35
C GLY A 9 -4.91 -6.47 -3.07
N GLY A 10 -4.53 -5.35 -2.45
CA GLY A 10 -5.07 -4.84 -1.19
C GLY A 10 -4.35 -5.34 0.07
N PRO A 11 -4.52 -4.62 1.19
CA PRO A 11 -3.97 -5.02 2.49
C PRO A 11 -4.65 -6.25 3.08
N MET A 12 -3.86 -7.03 3.82
CA MET A 12 -4.34 -8.07 4.73
C MET A 12 -5.04 -7.44 5.93
N ALA A 13 -5.99 -8.17 6.53
CA ALA A 13 -6.55 -7.77 7.83
C ALA A 13 -5.47 -7.81 8.93
N ALA A 14 -5.61 -6.97 9.96
CA ALA A 14 -4.75 -7.06 11.14
C ALA A 14 -4.98 -8.39 11.88
N GLY A 15 -3.89 -9.01 12.33
CA GLY A 15 -3.92 -10.21 13.16
C GLY A 15 -4.48 -9.91 14.54
N ARG A 16 -4.99 -10.96 15.20
CA ARG A 16 -5.43 -10.91 16.60
C ARG A 16 -5.05 -12.18 17.32
N THR A 17 -4.41 -12.04 18.48
CA THR A 17 -4.16 -13.13 19.42
C THR A 17 -5.47 -13.61 20.06
N SER A 18 -5.42 -14.75 20.74
CA SER A 18 -6.57 -15.36 21.42
C SER A 18 -7.18 -14.46 22.50
N ASP A 19 -6.36 -13.62 23.13
CA ASP A 19 -6.77 -12.62 24.12
C ASP A 19 -7.25 -11.29 23.49
N GLY A 20 -7.28 -11.19 22.17
CA GLY A 20 -7.83 -10.07 21.42
C GLY A 20 -6.88 -8.90 21.15
N ARG A 21 -5.60 -8.99 21.55
CA ARG A 21 -4.58 -7.98 21.18
C ARG A 21 -4.38 -7.96 19.67
N LYS A 22 -4.29 -6.76 19.09
CA LYS A 22 -3.98 -6.60 17.66
C LYS A 22 -2.50 -6.84 17.43
N ILE A 23 -2.19 -7.67 16.45
CA ILE A 23 -0.82 -7.99 16.06
C ILE A 23 -0.65 -7.84 14.54
N SER A 24 0.60 -7.73 14.12
CA SER A 24 0.98 -7.71 12.71
C SER A 24 2.31 -8.44 12.53
N LEU A 25 2.83 -8.46 11.30
CA LEU A 25 4.15 -9.00 11.01
C LEU A 25 5.27 -8.37 11.86
N SER A 26 5.16 -7.07 12.23
CA SER A 26 6.14 -6.44 13.12
C SER A 26 6.15 -7.05 14.51
N SER A 27 4.97 -7.44 15.03
CA SER A 27 4.83 -8.13 16.31
C SER A 27 5.52 -9.49 16.31
N VAL A 28 5.55 -10.18 15.16
CA VAL A 28 6.28 -11.45 15.01
C VAL A 28 7.79 -11.21 15.10
N PHE A 29 8.31 -10.19 14.42
CA PHE A 29 9.74 -9.83 14.50
C PHE A 29 10.15 -9.44 15.92
N GLU A 30 9.34 -8.62 16.61
CA GLU A 30 9.55 -8.26 18.01
C GLU A 30 9.46 -9.48 18.93
N GLY A 31 8.53 -10.39 18.65
CA GLY A 31 8.35 -11.66 19.35
C GLY A 31 9.61 -12.54 19.31
N VAL A 32 10.24 -12.68 18.13
CA VAL A 32 11.50 -13.43 17.99
C VAL A 32 12.59 -12.83 18.89
N GLY A 33 12.72 -11.50 18.91
CA GLY A 33 13.67 -10.82 19.79
C GLY A 33 13.35 -11.00 21.28
N ALA A 34 12.08 -10.92 21.65
CA ALA A 34 11.61 -11.12 23.02
C ALA A 34 11.85 -12.56 23.51
N TYR A 35 11.66 -13.55 22.64
CA TYR A 35 11.90 -14.96 22.94
C TYR A 35 13.39 -15.22 23.19
N GLN A 36 14.27 -14.71 22.30
CA GLN A 36 15.73 -14.80 22.49
C GLN A 36 16.20 -14.13 23.78
N ALA A 37 15.52 -13.05 24.20
CA ALA A 37 15.79 -12.35 25.45
C ALA A 37 15.14 -13.00 26.70
N GLY A 38 14.45 -14.14 26.55
CA GLY A 38 13.77 -14.84 27.66
C GLY A 38 12.56 -14.09 28.23
N LYS A 39 11.99 -13.14 27.48
CA LYS A 39 10.84 -12.32 27.93
C LYS A 39 9.48 -12.94 27.63
N ILE A 40 9.42 -13.84 26.65
CA ILE A 40 8.22 -14.60 26.28
C ILE A 40 8.58 -16.09 26.15
N GLY A 41 7.59 -16.96 26.32
CA GLY A 41 7.75 -18.39 26.11
C GLY A 41 7.60 -18.81 24.65
N GLU A 42 7.87 -20.09 24.37
CA GLU A 42 7.66 -20.66 23.03
C GLU A 42 6.20 -20.61 22.59
N SER A 43 5.26 -20.84 23.51
CA SER A 43 3.81 -20.76 23.25
C SER A 43 3.38 -19.38 22.80
N ASP A 44 3.94 -18.32 23.40
CA ASP A 44 3.63 -16.94 23.03
C ASP A 44 4.17 -16.61 21.65
N LEU A 45 5.39 -17.10 21.33
CA LEU A 45 5.98 -16.92 20.00
C LEU A 45 5.18 -17.66 18.92
N GLN A 46 4.73 -18.89 19.20
CA GLN A 46 3.86 -19.66 18.31
C GLN A 46 2.52 -18.97 18.08
N GLU A 47 1.95 -18.33 19.09
CA GLU A 47 0.72 -17.54 18.93
C GLU A 47 0.96 -16.36 17.96
N LEU A 48 2.05 -15.62 18.14
CA LEU A 48 2.41 -14.52 17.23
C LEU A 48 2.59 -15.00 15.79
N GLU A 49 3.27 -16.14 15.59
CA GLU A 49 3.46 -16.75 14.27
C GLU A 49 2.12 -17.10 13.62
N GLN A 50 1.24 -17.81 14.34
CA GLN A 50 -0.02 -18.31 13.80
C GLN A 50 -1.02 -17.19 13.47
N PHE A 51 -1.05 -16.13 14.28
CA PHE A 51 -2.05 -15.08 14.16
C PHE A 51 -1.53 -13.78 13.52
N GLY A 52 -0.21 -13.63 13.33
CA GLY A 52 0.40 -12.40 12.81
C GLY A 52 0.03 -12.09 11.35
N CYS A 53 -0.31 -13.11 10.56
CA CYS A 53 -0.68 -13.00 9.14
C CYS A 53 -1.98 -13.79 8.83
N PRO A 54 -3.16 -13.27 9.21
CA PRO A 54 -4.40 -14.06 9.20
C PRO A 54 -5.00 -14.32 7.81
N THR A 55 -4.67 -13.53 6.78
CA THR A 55 -5.26 -13.66 5.44
C THR A 55 -4.23 -13.38 4.35
N CYS A 56 -4.62 -13.52 3.07
CA CYS A 56 -3.83 -12.94 1.99
C CYS A 56 -3.88 -11.41 2.01
N GLY A 57 -2.93 -10.78 1.30
CA GLY A 57 -2.82 -9.32 1.15
C GLY A 57 -1.42 -8.81 1.49
N SER A 58 -1.17 -7.52 1.25
CA SER A 58 0.04 -6.85 1.74
C SER A 58 0.04 -6.72 3.27
N CYS A 59 1.18 -6.37 3.85
CA CYS A 59 1.29 -6.09 5.29
C CYS A 59 0.17 -5.15 5.77
N SER A 60 -0.36 -5.36 6.96
CA SER A 60 -1.51 -4.61 7.48
C SER A 60 -1.19 -3.20 8.01
N GLY A 61 0.11 -2.87 8.22
CA GLY A 61 0.57 -1.55 8.64
C GLY A 61 0.89 -0.59 7.48
N MET A 62 1.17 0.68 7.80
CA MET A 62 1.63 1.70 6.83
C MET A 62 3.12 1.52 6.46
N PHE A 63 3.43 0.35 5.88
CA PHE A 63 4.73 0.08 5.26
C PHE A 63 4.68 0.40 3.77
N THR A 64 5.78 0.14 3.04
CA THR A 64 5.93 0.48 1.61
C THR A 64 4.72 0.07 0.76
N ALA A 65 4.20 -1.14 0.92
CA ALA A 65 3.09 -1.63 0.09
C ALA A 65 1.82 -0.78 0.27
N ASN A 66 1.41 -0.49 1.51
CA ASN A 66 0.19 0.27 1.75
C ASN A 66 0.39 1.75 1.47
N SER A 67 1.55 2.32 1.81
CA SER A 67 1.89 3.69 1.43
C SER A 67 1.84 3.87 -0.08
N MET A 68 2.51 3.01 -0.86
CA MET A 68 2.48 3.10 -2.33
C MET A 68 1.07 2.87 -2.92
N ASN A 69 0.25 2.01 -2.31
CA ASN A 69 -1.13 1.84 -2.76
C ASN A 69 -1.97 3.12 -2.56
N CYS A 70 -1.81 3.80 -1.42
CA CYS A 70 -2.46 5.09 -1.15
C CYS A 70 -1.89 6.19 -2.05
N LEU A 71 -0.57 6.24 -2.26
CA LEU A 71 0.07 7.21 -3.14
C LEU A 71 -0.37 7.02 -4.60
N SER A 72 -0.63 5.78 -5.04
CA SER A 72 -1.18 5.52 -6.37
C SER A 72 -2.57 6.15 -6.56
N GLU A 73 -3.38 6.26 -5.50
CA GLU A 73 -4.64 7.00 -5.52
C GLU A 73 -4.40 8.50 -5.61
N ALA A 74 -3.49 9.04 -4.79
CA ALA A 74 -3.17 10.47 -4.78
C ALA A 74 -2.54 10.96 -6.09
N LEU A 75 -1.71 10.12 -6.71
CA LEU A 75 -1.14 10.35 -8.03
C LEU A 75 -2.21 10.31 -9.13
N GLY A 76 -3.40 9.75 -8.87
CA GLY A 76 -4.47 9.57 -9.86
C GLY A 76 -4.28 8.36 -10.78
N LEU A 77 -3.34 7.45 -10.47
CA LEU A 77 -3.07 6.23 -11.25
C LEU A 77 -3.95 5.05 -10.85
N ALA A 78 -4.56 5.11 -9.66
CA ALA A 78 -5.51 4.12 -9.17
C ALA A 78 -6.81 4.81 -8.73
N LEU A 79 -7.92 4.07 -8.78
CA LEU A 79 -9.19 4.55 -8.25
C LEU A 79 -9.18 4.62 -6.72
N PRO A 80 -9.99 5.51 -6.12
CA PRO A 80 -10.17 5.57 -4.66
C PRO A 80 -10.56 4.21 -4.07
N GLY A 81 -9.88 3.81 -3.01
CA GLY A 81 -10.06 2.50 -2.36
C GLY A 81 -8.99 1.46 -2.69
N ASN A 82 -8.06 1.77 -3.59
CA ASN A 82 -6.96 0.89 -3.96
C ASN A 82 -6.11 0.43 -2.76
N GLY A 83 -5.79 1.33 -1.84
CA GLY A 83 -4.97 1.09 -0.66
C GLY A 83 -5.74 0.74 0.61
N THR A 84 -7.07 0.91 0.62
CA THR A 84 -7.87 0.76 1.86
C THR A 84 -8.77 -0.48 1.87
N ILE A 85 -9.23 -0.96 0.71
CA ILE A 85 -10.13 -2.12 0.65
C ILE A 85 -9.34 -3.41 0.97
N LEU A 86 -9.76 -4.21 1.95
CA LEU A 86 -9.01 -5.44 2.27
C LEU A 86 -8.96 -6.42 1.09
N ALA A 87 -7.86 -7.17 0.96
CA ALA A 87 -7.66 -8.14 -0.11
C ALA A 87 -8.77 -9.20 -0.17
N THR A 88 -9.29 -9.60 0.99
CA THR A 88 -10.35 -10.60 1.14
C THR A 88 -11.76 -10.02 1.08
N SER A 89 -11.91 -8.69 1.04
CA SER A 89 -13.22 -8.06 1.01
C SER A 89 -13.93 -8.37 -0.32
N PRO A 90 -15.25 -8.69 -0.30
CA PRO A 90 -16.04 -8.78 -1.53
C PRO A 90 -15.98 -7.50 -2.38
N GLU A 91 -15.82 -6.35 -1.72
CA GLU A 91 -15.66 -5.04 -2.36
C GLU A 91 -14.41 -4.96 -3.24
N ARG A 92 -13.36 -5.75 -2.95
CA ARG A 92 -12.13 -5.78 -3.76
C ARG A 92 -12.41 -6.27 -5.17
N ARG A 93 -13.27 -7.27 -5.33
CA ARG A 93 -13.68 -7.76 -6.67
C ARG A 93 -14.46 -6.69 -7.43
N GLU A 94 -15.31 -5.97 -6.72
CA GLU A 94 -16.07 -4.87 -7.33
C GLU A 94 -15.19 -3.69 -7.71
N PHE A 95 -14.21 -3.36 -6.87
CA PHE A 95 -13.17 -2.37 -7.16
C PHE A 95 -12.39 -2.73 -8.43
N VAL A 96 -12.00 -3.99 -8.63
CA VAL A 96 -11.33 -4.44 -9.86
C VAL A 96 -12.23 -4.24 -11.09
N ARG A 97 -13.51 -4.60 -11.02
CA ARG A 97 -14.46 -4.40 -12.13
C ARG A 97 -14.63 -2.92 -12.48
N LYS A 98 -14.78 -2.07 -11.46
CA LYS A 98 -14.86 -0.61 -11.63
C LYS A 98 -13.59 -0.05 -12.27
N SER A 99 -12.42 -0.52 -11.82
CA SER A 99 -11.13 -0.11 -12.40
C SER A 99 -10.99 -0.52 -13.87
N ALA A 100 -11.44 -1.73 -14.23
CA ALA A 100 -11.46 -2.18 -15.62
C ALA A 100 -12.42 -1.34 -16.50
N ALA A 101 -13.60 -0.99 -15.98
CA ALA A 101 -14.51 -0.09 -16.68
C ALA A 101 -13.90 1.30 -16.88
N GLN A 102 -13.23 1.84 -15.86
CA GLN A 102 -12.51 3.11 -15.94
C GLN A 102 -11.36 3.05 -16.96
N LEU A 103 -10.62 1.93 -17.03
CA LEU A 103 -9.58 1.74 -18.04
C LEU A 103 -10.14 1.90 -19.45
N MET A 104 -11.31 1.32 -19.74
CA MET A 104 -11.95 1.49 -21.05
C MET A 104 -12.26 2.96 -21.36
N GLU A 105 -12.65 3.76 -20.37
CA GLU A 105 -12.84 5.20 -20.55
C GLU A 105 -11.53 5.94 -20.80
N THR A 106 -10.46 5.60 -20.09
CA THR A 106 -9.13 6.19 -20.36
C THR A 106 -8.61 5.82 -21.75
N ILE A 107 -8.87 4.61 -22.24
CA ILE A 107 -8.54 4.18 -23.61
C ILE A 107 -9.33 5.00 -24.63
N LYS A 108 -10.65 5.13 -24.46
CA LYS A 108 -11.50 5.91 -25.38
C LYS A 108 -11.08 7.38 -25.47
N LYS A 109 -10.64 7.97 -24.35
CA LYS A 109 -10.21 9.36 -24.25
C LYS A 109 -8.71 9.56 -24.54
N ASP A 110 -7.99 8.47 -24.80
CA ASP A 110 -6.53 8.42 -24.94
C ASP A 110 -5.77 9.10 -23.78
N ILE A 111 -6.26 8.96 -22.54
CA ILE A 111 -5.59 9.46 -21.33
C ILE A 111 -4.52 8.47 -20.91
N LYS A 112 -3.27 8.93 -20.82
CA LYS A 112 -2.09 8.12 -20.53
C LYS A 112 -1.46 8.52 -19.19
N PRO A 113 -0.62 7.67 -18.57
CA PRO A 113 0.01 7.97 -17.29
C PRO A 113 0.77 9.30 -17.24
N ARG A 114 1.47 9.68 -18.32
CA ARG A 114 2.19 10.98 -18.35
C ARG A 114 1.28 12.20 -18.43
N ASP A 115 0.01 12.04 -18.76
CA ASP A 115 -0.99 13.12 -18.70
C ASP A 115 -1.49 13.33 -17.26
N ILE A 116 -1.32 12.32 -16.40
CA ILE A 116 -1.78 12.29 -15.01
C ILE A 116 -0.63 12.64 -14.05
N VAL A 117 0.53 12.01 -14.24
CA VAL A 117 1.72 12.20 -13.40
C VAL A 117 2.39 13.53 -13.76
N THR A 118 2.00 14.56 -13.02
CA THR A 118 2.57 15.92 -13.08
C THR A 118 3.30 16.23 -11.77
N GLU A 119 4.10 17.30 -11.75
CA GLU A 119 4.72 17.77 -10.49
C GLU A 119 3.68 17.98 -9.39
N LYS A 120 2.50 18.53 -9.72
CA LYS A 120 1.41 18.75 -8.75
C LYS A 120 0.81 17.43 -8.24
N ALA A 121 0.72 16.40 -9.10
CA ALA A 121 0.26 15.09 -8.67
C ALA A 121 1.26 14.45 -7.69
N ILE A 122 2.55 14.64 -7.94
CA ILE A 122 3.63 14.19 -7.05
C ILE A 122 3.62 14.97 -5.73
N ASP A 123 3.44 16.30 -5.77
CA ASP A 123 3.28 17.14 -4.58
C ASP A 123 2.10 16.65 -3.70
N ASN A 124 0.96 16.32 -4.33
CA ASN A 124 -0.19 15.74 -3.64
C ASN A 124 0.12 14.37 -3.02
N ALA A 125 0.88 13.53 -3.74
CA ALA A 125 1.28 12.21 -3.26
C ALA A 125 2.17 12.30 -2.03
N PHE A 126 3.15 13.21 -2.01
CA PHE A 126 4.00 13.44 -0.84
C PHE A 126 3.24 14.11 0.30
N ALA A 127 2.35 15.06 0.04
CA ALA A 127 1.50 15.64 1.07
C ALA A 127 0.65 14.56 1.77
N LEU A 128 0.09 13.62 1.01
CA LEU A 128 -0.62 12.48 1.58
C LEU A 128 0.33 11.55 2.35
N ASP A 129 1.51 11.25 1.80
CA ASP A 129 2.47 10.36 2.45
C ASP A 129 2.90 10.87 3.84
N MET A 130 3.15 12.18 3.94
CA MET A 130 3.47 12.85 5.20
C MET A 130 2.30 12.82 6.17
N ALA A 131 1.06 13.00 5.68
CA ALA A 131 -0.13 12.91 6.52
C ALA A 131 -0.39 11.50 7.06
N LEU A 132 -0.06 10.46 6.27
CA LEU A 132 -0.23 9.07 6.67
C LEU A 132 0.92 8.55 7.54
N GLY A 133 2.06 9.24 7.59
CA GLY A 133 3.29 8.72 8.18
C GLY A 133 3.80 7.50 7.42
N GLY A 134 3.83 7.59 6.08
CA GLY A 134 4.20 6.48 5.21
C GLY A 134 5.67 6.08 5.29
N SER A 135 6.00 4.98 4.60
CA SER A 135 7.37 4.46 4.57
C SER A 135 8.31 5.42 3.84
N THR A 136 9.51 5.65 4.35
CA THR A 136 10.55 6.42 3.66
C THR A 136 10.90 5.91 2.25
N ASN A 137 10.61 4.65 1.93
CA ASN A 137 10.79 4.08 0.59
C ASN A 137 9.90 4.71 -0.47
N THR A 138 8.79 5.36 -0.09
CA THR A 138 7.93 6.11 -1.01
C THR A 138 8.69 7.21 -1.73
N VAL A 139 9.69 7.83 -1.08
CA VAL A 139 10.57 8.84 -1.68
C VAL A 139 11.30 8.23 -2.87
N LEU A 140 11.96 7.09 -2.68
CA LEU A 140 12.70 6.41 -3.74
C LEU A 140 11.80 6.01 -4.91
N HIS A 141 10.64 5.41 -4.60
CA HIS A 141 9.72 4.93 -5.63
C HIS A 141 9.03 6.08 -6.39
N THR A 142 8.67 7.16 -5.70
CA THR A 142 8.02 8.32 -6.32
C THR A 142 9.00 9.12 -7.18
N LEU A 143 10.25 9.27 -6.75
CA LEU A 143 11.30 9.87 -7.58
C LEU A 143 11.62 9.04 -8.82
N ALA A 144 11.67 7.71 -8.68
CA ALA A 144 11.83 6.81 -9.83
C ALA A 144 10.65 6.94 -10.81
N LEU A 145 9.42 7.02 -10.28
CA LEU A 145 8.21 7.26 -11.08
C LEU A 145 8.23 8.63 -11.77
N ALA A 146 8.72 9.68 -11.11
CA ALA A 146 8.89 11.00 -11.71
C ALA A 146 9.87 10.95 -12.89
N ASN A 147 11.01 10.26 -12.73
CA ASN A 147 11.98 10.05 -13.80
C ASN A 147 11.37 9.33 -15.00
N GLU A 148 10.63 8.24 -14.78
CA GLU A 148 9.93 7.49 -15.85
C GLU A 148 8.81 8.30 -16.52
N ALA A 149 8.16 9.19 -15.76
CA ALA A 149 7.18 10.13 -16.28
C ALA A 149 7.82 11.27 -17.10
N GLY A 150 9.14 11.47 -16.99
CA GLY A 150 9.84 12.60 -17.59
C GLY A 150 9.61 13.91 -16.83
N VAL A 151 9.28 13.81 -15.54
CA VAL A 151 9.09 14.96 -14.64
C VAL A 151 10.37 15.13 -13.83
N GLU A 152 11.05 16.26 -14.03
CA GLU A 152 12.17 16.65 -13.18
C GLU A 152 11.65 17.00 -11.79
N TYR A 153 12.05 16.23 -10.78
CA TYR A 153 11.58 16.40 -9.41
C TYR A 153 12.77 16.28 -8.45
N SER A 154 13.08 17.39 -7.76
CA SER A 154 14.17 17.43 -6.79
C SER A 154 13.73 16.85 -5.45
N LEU A 155 14.66 16.21 -4.74
CA LEU A 155 14.45 15.77 -3.36
C LEU A 155 14.26 16.95 -2.38
N GLU A 156 14.74 18.14 -2.73
CA GLU A 156 14.68 19.34 -1.88
C GLU A 156 13.33 20.07 -1.92
N ARG A 157 12.44 19.65 -2.83
CA ARG A 157 11.11 20.23 -2.99
C ARG A 157 10.16 19.71 -1.91
#